data_AF-A0A2R8FAH5-F1
#
_entry.id   AF-A0A2R8FAH5-F1
#
_cell.length_a   1.000
_cell.length_b   1.000
_cell.length_c   1.000
_cell.angle_alpha   90.00
_cell.angle_beta   90.00
_cell.angle_gamma   90.00
#
_symmetry.space_group_name_H-M   'P 1'
#
loop_
_entity.id
_entity.type
_entity.pdbx_description
1 polymer ?
#
loop_
_entity_poly.entity_id
_entity_poly.type
_entity_poly.pdbx_seq_one_letter_code
_entity_poly.pdbx_strand_id
1 'polypeptide(L)'
;MSNRKARITRSLEEIILHIDAGKIVALPTDTVYGFVVALDSPQAEERLYALKYREPNKSFALYVNHVEDIENISGSPLSPTARKLAQHFFPGAITLVVKHCNPKFPKGMLAFRIVDHPVVQEAVNRCGILIGTSANLSSFPSACTAQEVFTDFSDYDLCIFDGPCFHGLESTVVASDPLSIYREGLISRSLIENITETKATMLSKFYHSFSKHIKIYTVKNEEHLKSFLRKLSPFNGVICKHPKPKTFYSTLREVLKNQNSSVIFIYDVKNSAYPELFPFLSPYYI
;
A
#
# COMPACT_ATOMS: atom_id res chain seq x y z
N MET A 1 24.69 16.99 -18.10
CA MET A 1 23.44 16.32 -17.69
C MET A 1 23.78 15.39 -16.53
N SER A 2 23.45 15.80 -15.29
CA SER A 2 23.89 15.11 -14.08
C SER A 2 23.21 13.75 -13.97
N ASN A 3 24.03 12.69 -14.04
CA ASN A 3 23.69 11.27 -13.96
C ASN A 3 23.15 10.88 -12.57
N ARG A 4 21.99 11.40 -12.16
CA ARG A 4 21.42 11.07 -10.84
C ARG A 4 20.52 9.84 -10.97
N LYS A 5 21.14 8.69 -10.75
CA LYS A 5 20.48 7.41 -10.55
C LYS A 5 19.86 7.35 -9.16
N ALA A 6 18.98 6.38 -8.95
CA ALA A 6 18.42 6.15 -7.63
C ALA A 6 19.53 5.85 -6.63
N ARG A 7 19.30 6.18 -5.37
CA ARG A 7 20.29 5.94 -4.31
C ARG A 7 19.60 5.69 -2.98
N ILE A 8 20.23 4.82 -2.20
CA ILE A 8 19.79 4.45 -0.87
C ILE A 8 20.59 5.27 0.15
N THR A 9 19.92 5.86 1.13
CA THR A 9 20.53 6.66 2.19
C THR A 9 19.88 6.36 3.55
N ARG A 10 20.61 6.62 4.64
CA ARG A 10 20.05 6.65 6.01
C ARG A 10 19.94 8.07 6.57
N SER A 11 20.26 9.07 5.75
CA SER A 11 20.21 10.47 6.16
C SER A 11 18.79 11.02 6.00
N LEU A 12 18.15 11.34 7.12
CA LEU A 12 16.86 12.02 7.10
C LEU A 12 16.98 13.43 6.53
N GLU A 13 18.03 14.18 6.90
CA GLU A 13 18.27 15.53 6.36
C GLU A 13 18.31 15.53 4.83
N GLU A 14 18.91 14.50 4.25
CA GLU A 14 19.01 14.37 2.82
C GLU A 14 17.65 14.11 2.16
N ILE A 15 16.80 13.31 2.80
CA ILE A 15 15.42 13.09 2.37
C ILE A 15 14.63 14.40 2.41
N ILE A 16 14.72 15.15 3.50
CA ILE A 16 14.03 16.43 3.67
C ILE A 16 14.44 17.40 2.56
N LEU A 17 15.74 17.56 2.31
CA LEU A 17 16.24 18.41 1.22
C LEU A 17 15.70 18.02 -0.16
N HIS A 18 15.44 16.73 -0.41
CA HIS A 18 14.84 16.29 -1.68
C HIS A 18 13.36 16.64 -1.74
N ILE A 19 12.62 16.44 -0.64
CA ILE A 19 11.20 16.80 -0.56
C ILE A 19 11.02 18.32 -0.72
N ASP A 20 11.83 19.14 -0.04
CA ASP A 20 11.81 20.61 -0.14
C ASP A 20 12.15 21.11 -1.55
N ALA A 21 13.03 20.39 -2.25
CA ALA A 21 13.32 20.63 -3.66
C ALA A 21 12.21 20.15 -4.62
N GLY A 22 11.07 19.69 -4.10
CA GLY A 22 9.92 19.19 -4.83
C GLY A 22 10.12 17.84 -5.53
N LYS A 23 11.14 17.07 -5.12
CA LYS A 23 11.44 15.76 -5.68
C LYS A 23 10.62 14.66 -5.01
N ILE A 24 10.41 13.58 -5.77
CA ILE A 24 9.85 12.35 -5.21
C ILE A 24 10.95 11.64 -4.43
N VAL A 25 10.63 11.15 -3.25
CA VAL A 25 11.48 10.26 -2.45
C VAL A 25 10.71 8.99 -2.08
N ALA A 26 11.42 7.93 -1.72
CA ALA A 26 10.82 6.71 -1.21
C ALA A 26 11.14 6.54 0.28
N LEU A 27 10.10 6.34 1.09
CA LEU A 27 10.20 6.15 2.53
C LEU A 27 9.60 4.79 2.95
N PRO A 28 10.17 4.12 3.96
CA PRO A 28 9.47 3.04 4.65
C PRO A 28 8.23 3.60 5.38
N THR A 29 7.17 2.80 5.44
CA THR A 29 5.97 3.06 6.26
C THR A 29 5.71 1.88 7.20
N ASP A 30 4.72 1.99 8.07
CA ASP A 30 4.18 0.86 8.85
C ASP A 30 3.74 -0.30 7.94
N THR A 31 3.29 -0.03 6.72
CA THR A 31 2.79 -1.03 5.77
C THR A 31 3.84 -1.52 4.77
N VAL A 32 3.98 -0.79 3.66
CA VAL A 32 4.90 -1.03 2.54
C VAL A 32 5.64 0.28 2.23
N TYR A 33 6.73 0.25 1.46
CA TYR A 33 7.40 1.49 1.05
C TYR A 33 6.44 2.39 0.28
N GLY A 34 6.57 3.70 0.49
CA GLY A 34 5.77 4.72 -0.15
C GLY A 34 6.63 5.73 -0.91
N PHE A 35 6.19 6.11 -2.11
CA PHE A 35 6.64 7.35 -2.74
C PHE A 35 5.91 8.52 -2.11
N VAL A 36 6.66 9.56 -1.79
CA VAL A 36 6.13 10.81 -1.28
C VAL A 36 6.73 12.01 -2.00
N VAL A 37 5.95 13.09 -2.08
CA VAL A 37 6.35 14.41 -2.58
C VAL A 37 5.50 15.45 -1.85
N ALA A 38 6.04 16.64 -1.61
CA ALA A 38 5.29 17.71 -0.94
C ALA A 38 4.06 18.11 -1.77
N LEU A 39 2.92 18.32 -1.10
CA LEU A 39 1.65 18.70 -1.72
C LEU A 39 1.76 19.98 -2.55
N ASP A 40 2.48 20.97 -2.05
CA ASP A 40 2.64 22.28 -2.71
C ASP A 40 3.71 22.27 -3.81
N SER A 41 4.32 21.13 -4.09
CA SER A 41 5.27 21.02 -5.21
C SER A 41 4.55 21.11 -6.54
N PRO A 42 5.00 21.97 -7.48
CA PRO A 42 4.42 22.03 -8.82
C PRO A 42 4.44 20.65 -9.45
N GLN A 43 3.36 20.25 -10.11
CA GLN A 43 3.27 18.98 -10.85
C GLN A 43 3.54 17.70 -10.04
N ALA A 44 3.33 17.74 -8.72
CA ALA A 44 3.58 16.61 -7.82
C ALA A 44 2.84 15.33 -8.25
N GLU A 45 1.53 15.43 -8.50
CA GLU A 45 0.72 14.28 -8.93
C GLU A 45 1.14 13.77 -10.31
N GLU A 46 1.38 14.66 -11.28
CA GLU A 46 1.79 14.25 -12.63
C GLU A 46 3.11 13.49 -12.62
N ARG A 47 4.09 13.93 -11.82
CA ARG A 47 5.35 13.20 -11.65
C ARG A 47 5.12 11.82 -11.02
N LEU A 48 4.26 11.69 -10.01
CA LEU A 48 3.92 10.40 -9.41
C LEU A 48 3.21 9.47 -10.40
N TYR A 49 2.30 10.01 -11.22
CA TYR A 49 1.63 9.27 -12.28
C TYR A 49 2.63 8.74 -13.31
N ALA A 50 3.55 9.61 -13.77
CA ALA A 50 4.60 9.25 -14.72
C ALA A 50 5.56 8.19 -14.16
N LEU A 51 6.07 8.39 -12.95
CA LEU A 51 6.99 7.46 -12.30
C LEU A 51 6.39 6.04 -12.16
N LYS A 52 5.09 5.96 -11.85
CA LYS A 52 4.41 4.68 -11.60
C LYS A 52 3.74 4.06 -12.81
N TYR A 53 3.78 4.71 -13.98
CA TYR A 53 2.93 4.36 -15.12
C TYR A 53 1.46 4.18 -14.70
N ARG A 54 0.94 5.13 -13.92
CA ARG A 54 -0.40 5.07 -13.31
C ARG A 54 -1.37 5.97 -14.05
N GLU A 55 -2.58 5.48 -14.30
CA GLU A 55 -3.66 6.29 -14.87
C GLU A 55 -4.05 7.47 -13.95
N PRO A 56 -4.24 8.70 -14.49
CA PRO A 56 -4.56 9.92 -13.71
C PRO A 56 -5.84 9.86 -12.86
N ASN A 57 -6.71 8.88 -13.12
CA ASN A 57 -8.01 8.78 -12.45
C ASN A 57 -7.91 8.20 -11.04
N LYS A 58 -6.79 7.59 -10.68
CA LYS A 58 -6.60 6.99 -9.35
C LYS A 58 -5.94 7.98 -8.40
N SER A 59 -6.71 8.61 -7.52
CA SER A 59 -6.21 9.56 -6.51
C SER A 59 -5.13 8.95 -5.62
N PHE A 60 -4.24 9.79 -5.14
CA PHE A 60 -3.24 9.48 -4.11
C PHE A 60 -3.79 9.78 -2.72
N ALA A 61 -3.09 9.36 -1.68
CA ALA A 61 -3.43 9.73 -0.31
C ALA A 61 -2.61 10.93 0.13
N LEU A 62 -3.18 11.79 0.97
CA LEU A 62 -2.47 12.83 1.70
C LEU A 62 -1.99 12.25 3.03
N TYR A 63 -0.70 12.39 3.31
CA TYR A 63 -0.09 12.03 4.58
C TYR A 63 -0.07 13.25 5.48
N VAL A 64 -0.67 13.09 6.65
CA VAL A 64 -0.80 14.10 7.71
C VAL A 64 -0.46 13.45 9.05
N ASN A 65 -0.20 14.25 10.09
CA ASN A 65 0.17 13.72 11.40
C ASN A 65 -0.98 13.73 12.40
N HIS A 66 -2.01 14.56 12.17
CA HIS A 66 -3.13 14.73 13.09
C HIS A 66 -4.48 14.58 12.39
N VAL A 67 -5.50 14.16 13.15
CA VAL A 67 -6.87 14.04 12.63
C VAL A 67 -7.44 15.42 12.31
N GLU A 68 -7.06 16.41 13.09
CA GLU A 68 -7.41 17.81 12.91
C GLU A 68 -6.94 18.34 11.56
N ASP A 69 -5.78 17.89 11.05
CA ASP A 69 -5.30 18.24 9.71
C ASP A 69 -6.29 17.77 8.65
N ILE A 70 -6.88 16.59 8.82
CA ILE A 70 -7.88 16.03 7.88
C ILE A 70 -9.11 16.93 7.82
N GLU A 71 -9.62 17.35 8.97
CA GLU A 71 -10.82 18.22 9.05
C GLU A 71 -10.53 19.60 8.47
N ASN A 72 -9.37 20.18 8.78
CA ASN A 72 -8.92 21.46 8.25
C ASN A 72 -8.77 21.42 6.73
N ILE A 73 -8.11 20.39 6.19
CA ILE A 73 -7.93 20.23 4.75
C ILE A 73 -9.25 19.93 4.07
N SER A 74 -10.14 19.16 4.71
CA SER A 74 -11.44 18.81 4.12
C SER A 74 -12.44 19.98 4.15
N GLY A 75 -12.24 20.94 5.05
CA GLY A 75 -13.16 22.07 5.26
C GLY A 75 -14.46 21.66 5.97
N SER A 76 -14.49 20.48 6.60
CA SER A 76 -15.65 19.96 7.32
C SER A 76 -15.24 18.94 8.37
N PRO A 77 -15.99 18.79 9.47
CA PRO A 77 -15.76 17.73 10.44
C PRO A 77 -15.88 16.34 9.83
N LEU A 78 -15.12 15.38 10.36
CA LEU A 78 -15.27 13.97 10.06
C LEU A 78 -16.66 13.47 10.45
N SER A 79 -17.25 12.64 9.60
CA SER A 79 -18.48 11.91 9.95
C SER A 79 -18.25 11.04 11.21
N PRO A 80 -19.30 10.69 11.97
CA PRO A 80 -19.17 9.83 13.14
C PRO A 80 -18.43 8.51 12.83
N THR A 81 -18.72 7.91 11.68
CA THR A 81 -18.04 6.70 11.20
C THR A 81 -16.56 6.94 10.91
N ALA A 82 -16.21 8.04 10.22
CA ALA A 82 -14.79 8.38 9.98
C ALA A 82 -14.04 8.63 11.28
N ARG A 83 -14.65 9.36 12.22
CA ARG A 83 -14.04 9.64 13.53
C ARG A 83 -13.83 8.36 14.35
N LYS A 84 -14.81 7.44 14.36
CA LYS A 84 -14.69 6.12 15.01
C LYS A 84 -13.54 5.31 14.41
N LEU A 85 -13.42 5.27 13.07
CA LEU A 85 -12.31 4.60 12.39
C LEU A 85 -10.96 5.25 12.69
N ALA A 86 -10.87 6.58 12.65
CA ALA A 86 -9.65 7.31 12.97
C ALA A 86 -9.16 7.01 14.40
N GLN A 87 -10.06 7.03 15.40
CA GLN A 87 -9.72 6.74 16.79
C GLN A 87 -9.17 5.33 17.02
N HIS A 88 -9.60 4.34 16.23
CA HIS A 88 -9.15 2.95 16.39
C HIS A 88 -7.89 2.62 15.60
N PHE A 89 -7.66 3.30 14.48
CA PHE A 89 -6.68 2.86 13.48
C PHE A 89 -5.64 3.90 13.07
N PHE A 90 -5.77 5.16 13.50
CA PHE A 90 -4.71 6.13 13.34
C PHE A 90 -3.88 6.33 14.61
N PRO A 91 -2.55 6.51 14.46
CA PRO A 91 -1.76 6.27 13.26
C PRO A 91 -1.76 4.77 12.87
N GLY A 92 -1.69 4.43 11.59
CA GLY A 92 -1.63 3.03 11.18
C GLY A 92 -2.14 2.67 9.77
N ALA A 93 -2.44 1.39 9.60
CA ALA A 93 -2.68 0.73 8.31
C ALA A 93 -4.09 0.95 7.72
N ILE A 94 -4.66 2.13 7.92
CA ILE A 94 -5.91 2.57 7.30
C ILE A 94 -5.68 3.79 6.40
N THR A 95 -6.50 3.95 5.38
CA THR A 95 -6.56 5.15 4.55
C THR A 95 -8.02 5.55 4.42
N LEU A 96 -8.36 6.70 5.00
CA LEU A 96 -9.73 7.20 5.07
C LEU A 96 -10.03 8.09 3.87
N VAL A 97 -11.03 7.70 3.09
CA VAL A 97 -11.57 8.50 2.00
C VAL A 97 -12.73 9.32 2.55
N VAL A 98 -12.64 10.63 2.46
CA VAL A 98 -13.63 11.57 2.99
C VAL A 98 -14.09 12.54 1.90
N LYS A 99 -15.35 12.96 1.97
CA LYS A 99 -15.85 14.09 1.19
C LYS A 99 -15.23 15.38 1.72
N HIS A 100 -15.02 16.36 0.85
CA HIS A 100 -14.53 17.68 1.25
C HIS A 100 -15.19 18.78 0.43
N CYS A 101 -15.08 20.02 0.92
CA CYS A 101 -15.51 21.24 0.23
C CYS A 101 -14.33 22.16 -0.14
N ASN A 102 -13.09 21.70 0.05
CA ASN A 102 -11.90 22.50 -0.24
C ASN A 102 -11.72 22.75 -1.75
N PRO A 103 -11.73 24.02 -2.21
CA PRO A 103 -11.66 24.37 -3.64
C PRO A 103 -10.29 24.11 -4.26
N LYS A 104 -9.24 23.87 -3.47
CA LYS A 104 -7.91 23.50 -4.00
C LYS A 104 -7.91 22.12 -4.68
N PHE A 105 -8.85 21.26 -4.32
CA PHE A 105 -8.91 19.89 -4.81
C PHE A 105 -10.13 19.73 -5.73
N PRO A 106 -9.95 19.42 -7.02
CA PRO A 106 -11.03 19.43 -8.00
C PRO A 106 -11.95 18.18 -7.90
N LYS A 107 -11.45 17.10 -7.31
CA LYS A 107 -12.25 15.88 -7.06
C LYS A 107 -13.10 16.11 -5.80
N GLY A 108 -14.24 15.46 -5.65
CA GLY A 108 -15.11 15.63 -4.46
C GLY A 108 -14.74 14.78 -3.24
N MET A 109 -13.62 14.04 -3.32
CA MET A 109 -13.15 13.14 -2.27
C MET A 109 -11.62 13.19 -2.17
N LEU A 110 -11.13 13.14 -0.93
CA LEU A 110 -9.71 13.04 -0.60
C LEU A 110 -9.47 11.79 0.24
N ALA A 111 -8.33 11.15 0.01
CA ALA A 111 -7.86 10.03 0.83
C ALA A 111 -6.78 10.54 1.79
N PHE A 112 -6.89 10.21 3.07
CA PHE A 112 -5.95 10.61 4.10
C PHE A 112 -5.37 9.41 4.82
N ARG A 113 -4.12 9.54 5.27
CA ARG A 113 -3.46 8.55 6.12
C ARG A 113 -2.56 9.24 7.13
N ILE A 114 -2.65 8.79 8.38
CA ILE A 114 -1.65 9.07 9.41
C ILE A 114 -0.74 7.84 9.49
N VAL A 115 0.49 7.98 9.00
CA VAL A 115 1.45 6.89 8.88
C VAL A 115 2.12 6.65 10.23
N ASP A 116 2.10 5.40 10.71
CA ASP A 116 2.77 5.02 11.97
C ASP A 116 4.25 4.69 11.72
N HIS A 117 5.03 5.68 11.28
CA HIS A 117 6.45 5.49 11.06
C HIS A 117 7.20 6.80 11.34
N PRO A 118 8.23 6.80 12.22
CA PRO A 118 8.87 8.03 12.70
C PRO A 118 9.49 8.87 11.58
N VAL A 119 10.09 8.22 10.58
CA VAL A 119 10.66 8.91 9.40
C VAL A 119 9.60 9.66 8.59
N VAL A 120 8.40 9.09 8.46
CA VAL A 120 7.31 9.72 7.70
C VAL A 120 6.69 10.85 8.50
N GLN A 121 6.48 10.63 9.81
CA GLN A 121 5.98 11.67 10.71
C GLN A 121 6.92 12.89 10.73
N GLU A 122 8.22 12.66 10.82
CA GLU A 122 9.20 13.75 10.80
C GLU A 122 9.27 14.45 9.43
N ALA A 123 9.13 13.71 8.33
CA ALA A 123 9.01 14.31 7.00
C ALA A 123 7.76 15.19 6.87
N VAL A 124 6.61 14.75 7.38
CA VAL A 124 5.38 15.56 7.39
C VAL A 124 5.52 16.79 8.30
N ASN A 125 6.18 16.67 9.45
CA ASN A 125 6.43 17.79 10.36
C ASN A 125 7.28 18.89 9.71
N ARG A 126 8.32 18.49 8.95
CA ARG A 126 9.29 19.45 8.38
C ARG A 126 8.89 19.98 7.01
N CYS A 127 8.26 19.16 6.18
CA CYS A 127 7.94 19.50 4.79
C CYS A 127 6.45 19.84 4.59
N GLY A 128 5.62 19.68 5.61
CA GLY A 128 4.16 19.81 5.50
C GLY A 128 3.49 18.57 4.92
N ILE A 129 2.27 18.74 4.39
CA ILE A 129 1.45 17.64 3.87
C ILE A 129 2.16 16.99 2.68
N LEU A 130 2.23 15.66 2.68
CA LEU A 130 2.83 14.90 1.59
C LEU A 130 1.77 14.15 0.79
N ILE A 131 1.91 14.13 -0.53
CA ILE A 131 1.16 13.21 -1.39
C ILE A 131 1.88 11.87 -1.37
N GLY A 132 1.17 10.80 -1.03
CA GLY A 132 1.71 9.47 -0.80
C GLY A 132 1.04 8.35 -1.59
N THR A 133 1.84 7.37 -2.02
CA THR A 133 1.39 6.14 -2.69
C THR A 133 2.42 5.03 -2.53
N SER A 134 2.08 3.76 -2.74
CA SER A 134 3.05 2.66 -2.64
C SER A 134 4.23 2.82 -3.63
N ALA A 135 5.44 2.42 -3.24
CA ALA A 135 6.65 2.55 -4.06
C ALA A 135 6.86 1.32 -4.97
N ASN A 136 6.05 1.24 -6.01
CA ASN A 136 6.04 0.16 -7.00
C ASN A 136 5.50 0.64 -8.34
N LEU A 137 5.85 -0.05 -9.42
CA LEU A 137 5.15 0.12 -10.69
C LEU A 137 3.67 -0.23 -10.53
N SER A 138 2.79 0.45 -11.27
CA SER A 138 1.35 0.17 -11.19
C SER A 138 1.06 -1.29 -11.52
N SER A 139 0.29 -1.95 -10.64
CA SER A 139 -0.04 -3.37 -10.74
C SER A 139 1.14 -4.32 -10.50
N PHE A 140 2.36 -3.85 -10.20
CA PHE A 140 3.43 -4.73 -9.71
C PHE A 140 3.26 -4.96 -8.19
N PRO A 141 3.74 -6.07 -7.60
CA PRO A 141 3.81 -6.24 -6.14
C PRO A 141 4.38 -5.01 -5.41
N SER A 142 3.88 -4.70 -4.21
CA SER A 142 4.34 -3.54 -3.40
C SER A 142 5.72 -3.79 -2.78
N ALA A 143 6.59 -2.77 -2.73
CA ALA A 143 7.95 -2.91 -2.18
C ALA A 143 7.93 -2.85 -0.66
N CYS A 144 8.69 -3.72 0.01
CA CYS A 144 8.83 -3.78 1.46
C CYS A 144 10.24 -3.41 1.93
N THR A 145 11.19 -3.23 1.00
CA THR A 145 12.58 -2.86 1.28
C THR A 145 13.08 -1.77 0.35
N ALA A 146 14.06 -0.97 0.80
CA ALA A 146 14.74 0.02 -0.03
C ALA A 146 15.38 -0.62 -1.27
N GLN A 147 15.90 -1.84 -1.15
CA GLN A 147 16.52 -2.57 -2.25
C GLN A 147 15.51 -2.97 -3.34
N GLU A 148 14.28 -3.33 -2.97
CA GLU A 148 13.21 -3.59 -3.93
C GLU A 148 12.82 -2.32 -4.68
N VAL A 149 12.71 -1.19 -4.00
CA VAL A 149 12.48 0.11 -4.66
C VAL A 149 13.64 0.46 -5.59
N PHE A 150 14.88 0.34 -5.13
CA PHE A 150 16.06 0.61 -5.95
C PHE A 150 16.11 -0.27 -7.19
N THR A 151 15.79 -1.56 -7.07
CA THR A 151 15.79 -2.49 -8.20
C THR A 151 14.78 -2.06 -9.27
N ASP A 152 13.58 -1.65 -8.86
CA ASP A 152 12.52 -1.25 -9.78
C ASP A 152 12.77 0.13 -10.43
N PHE A 153 13.51 1.01 -9.76
CA PHE A 153 13.64 2.43 -10.12
C PHE A 153 15.09 2.92 -10.26
N SER A 154 16.05 2.02 -10.50
CA SER A 154 17.50 2.35 -10.47
C SER A 154 17.91 3.48 -11.41
N ASP A 155 17.20 3.66 -12.53
CA ASP A 155 17.49 4.69 -13.54
C ASP A 155 16.79 6.04 -13.31
N TYR A 156 16.01 6.19 -12.22
CA TYR A 156 15.28 7.42 -11.90
C TYR A 156 16.03 8.27 -10.85
N ASP A 157 15.89 9.60 -10.90
CA ASP A 157 16.40 10.51 -9.85
C ASP A 157 15.53 10.37 -8.58
N LEU A 158 15.90 9.40 -7.73
CA LEU A 158 15.12 8.99 -6.58
C LEU A 158 16.01 8.80 -5.35
N CYS A 159 15.69 9.50 -4.27
CA CYS A 159 16.31 9.29 -2.96
C CYS A 159 15.46 8.30 -2.15
N ILE A 160 16.05 7.23 -1.64
CA ILE A 160 15.37 6.15 -0.93
C ILE A 160 15.93 6.08 0.49
N PHE A 161 15.07 6.28 1.49
CA PHE A 161 15.47 6.09 2.88
C PHE A 161 15.53 4.59 3.20
N ASP A 162 16.66 4.13 3.75
CA ASP A 162 16.85 2.74 4.19
C ASP A 162 16.30 2.54 5.59
N GLY A 163 15.12 1.93 5.66
CA GLY A 163 14.51 1.51 6.92
C GLY A 163 13.50 0.37 6.76
N PRO A 164 13.04 -0.22 7.86
CA PRO A 164 12.14 -1.37 7.82
C PRO A 164 10.69 -0.93 7.61
N CYS A 165 9.93 -1.70 6.82
CA CYS A 165 8.47 -1.72 6.94
C CYS A 165 8.02 -2.66 8.06
N PHE A 166 6.95 -2.31 8.78
CA PHE A 166 6.55 -3.05 9.98
C PHE A 166 5.63 -4.24 9.68
N HIS A 167 4.74 -4.14 8.69
CA HIS A 167 3.71 -5.16 8.42
C HIS A 167 3.88 -5.90 7.08
N GLY A 168 4.22 -5.21 6.00
CA GLY A 168 4.46 -5.83 4.68
C GLY A 168 3.21 -6.12 3.83
N LEU A 169 2.03 -5.68 4.26
CA LEU A 169 0.80 -5.63 3.46
C LEU A 169 0.31 -4.18 3.39
N GLU A 170 -0.39 -3.77 2.33
CA GLU A 170 -0.86 -2.40 2.22
C GLU A 170 -1.97 -2.05 3.22
N SER A 171 -2.18 -0.75 3.41
CA SER A 171 -3.30 -0.22 4.16
C SER A 171 -4.65 -0.57 3.52
N THR A 172 -5.65 -0.72 4.37
CA THR A 172 -7.05 -0.80 3.97
C THR A 172 -7.56 0.58 3.58
N VAL A 173 -8.21 0.69 2.42
CA VAL A 173 -8.74 1.96 1.89
C VAL A 173 -10.27 1.95 2.00
N VAL A 174 -10.81 2.87 2.79
CA VAL A 174 -12.24 2.89 3.15
C VAL A 174 -12.82 4.30 3.08
N ALA A 175 -13.97 4.46 2.42
CA ALA A 175 -14.83 5.63 2.61
C ALA A 175 -15.78 5.38 3.77
N SER A 176 -16.03 6.40 4.57
CA SER A 176 -16.89 6.31 5.76
C SER A 176 -18.36 6.66 5.51
N ASP A 177 -18.68 7.30 4.38
CA ASP A 177 -20.03 7.78 4.07
C ASP A 177 -20.34 7.80 2.56
N PRO A 178 -21.07 6.80 2.03
CA PRO A 178 -21.47 5.56 2.70
C PRO A 178 -20.25 4.67 3.00
N LEU A 179 -20.34 3.81 4.03
CA LEU A 179 -19.26 2.91 4.41
C LEU A 179 -18.91 1.94 3.25
N SER A 180 -17.78 2.20 2.59
CA SER A 180 -17.38 1.49 1.38
C SER A 180 -15.89 1.15 1.41
N ILE A 181 -15.54 -0.11 1.13
CA ILE A 181 -14.16 -0.56 1.07
C ILE A 181 -13.70 -0.59 -0.39
N TYR A 182 -12.73 0.26 -0.71
CA TYR A 182 -12.09 0.30 -2.02
C TYR A 182 -11.03 -0.79 -2.16
N ARG A 183 -10.31 -1.07 -1.07
CA ARG A 183 -9.30 -2.12 -0.98
C ARG A 183 -9.24 -2.64 0.44
N GLU A 184 -9.43 -3.94 0.61
CA GLU A 184 -9.11 -4.63 1.86
C GLU A 184 -7.61 -4.90 1.91
N GLY A 185 -6.95 -4.39 2.95
CA GLY A 185 -5.52 -4.53 3.21
C GLY A 185 -5.28 -5.20 4.56
N LEU A 186 -4.32 -4.69 5.33
CA LEU A 186 -3.98 -5.24 6.65
C LEU A 186 -5.16 -5.25 7.64
N ILE A 187 -6.01 -4.22 7.61
CA ILE A 187 -7.21 -4.14 8.44
C ILE A 187 -8.35 -4.84 7.70
N SER A 188 -8.83 -5.96 8.24
CA SER A 188 -9.88 -6.73 7.59
C SER A 188 -11.20 -5.95 7.52
N ARG A 189 -11.99 -6.27 6.50
CA ARG A 189 -13.38 -5.80 6.37
C ARG A 189 -14.19 -6.16 7.61
N SER A 190 -14.03 -7.40 8.10
CA SER A 190 -14.78 -7.86 9.27
C SER A 190 -14.51 -7.00 10.51
N LEU A 191 -13.26 -6.58 10.72
CA LEU A 191 -12.91 -5.71 11.84
C LEU A 191 -13.51 -4.31 11.69
N ILE A 192 -13.48 -3.75 10.47
CA ILE A 192 -14.14 -2.47 10.17
C ILE A 192 -15.63 -2.57 10.46
N GLU A 193 -16.32 -3.58 9.91
CA GLU A 193 -17.77 -3.75 10.09
C GLU A 193 -18.16 -3.93 11.56
N ASN A 194 -17.34 -4.65 12.34
CA ASN A 194 -17.56 -4.85 13.76
C ASN A 194 -17.43 -3.55 14.56
N ILE A 195 -16.41 -2.74 14.29
CA ILE A 195 -16.19 -1.45 14.98
C ILE A 195 -17.26 -0.44 14.59
N THR A 196 -17.62 -0.37 13.31
CA THR A 196 -18.62 0.60 12.82
C THR A 196 -20.06 0.12 12.99
N GLU A 197 -20.27 -1.13 13.41
CA GLU A 197 -21.59 -1.77 13.53
C GLU A 197 -22.43 -1.64 12.25
N THR A 198 -21.75 -1.63 11.09
CA THR A 198 -22.33 -1.32 9.78
C THR A 198 -21.71 -2.23 8.74
N LYS A 199 -22.53 -2.80 7.84
CA LYS A 199 -22.03 -3.58 6.71
C LYS A 199 -21.43 -2.68 5.64
N ALA A 200 -20.20 -2.97 5.24
CA ALA A 200 -19.49 -2.20 4.25
C ALA A 200 -19.83 -2.68 2.83
N THR A 201 -20.02 -1.74 1.90
CA THR A 201 -20.11 -2.06 0.47
C THR A 201 -18.70 -2.30 -0.08
N MET A 202 -18.49 -3.41 -0.79
CA MET A 202 -17.22 -3.66 -1.49
C MET A 202 -17.27 -3.05 -2.89
N LEU A 203 -16.37 -2.11 -3.16
CA LEU A 203 -16.29 -1.44 -4.47
C LEU A 203 -15.32 -2.13 -5.43
N SER A 204 -14.38 -2.93 -4.92
CA SER A 204 -13.55 -3.83 -5.72
C SER A 204 -13.95 -5.28 -5.49
N LYS A 205 -14.02 -6.05 -6.57
CA LYS A 205 -13.88 -7.51 -6.47
C LYS A 205 -12.46 -7.75 -5.95
N PHE A 206 -12.25 -8.72 -5.05
CA PHE A 206 -11.01 -9.09 -4.32
C PHE A 206 -9.68 -9.22 -5.10
N TYR A 207 -9.62 -8.76 -6.35
CA TYR A 207 -8.44 -8.74 -7.18
C TYR A 207 -7.59 -7.52 -6.87
N HIS A 208 -6.56 -7.76 -6.06
CA HIS A 208 -5.42 -6.85 -5.99
C HIS A 208 -4.84 -6.66 -7.39
N SER A 209 -4.34 -5.46 -7.70
CA SER A 209 -3.90 -5.14 -9.07
C SER A 209 -2.80 -6.06 -9.58
N PHE A 210 -1.98 -6.63 -8.68
CA PHE A 210 -0.93 -7.58 -9.04
C PHE A 210 -1.45 -8.90 -9.60
N SER A 211 -2.69 -9.31 -9.28
CA SER A 211 -3.30 -10.54 -9.79
C SER A 211 -3.47 -10.54 -11.31
N LYS A 212 -3.28 -9.41 -11.98
CA LYS A 212 -3.20 -9.32 -13.45
C LYS A 212 -1.93 -9.95 -14.03
N HIS A 213 -0.86 -10.02 -13.25
CA HIS A 213 0.47 -10.46 -13.69
C HIS A 213 0.89 -11.78 -13.05
N ILE A 214 0.30 -12.15 -11.91
CA ILE A 214 0.61 -13.37 -11.17
C ILE A 214 -0.65 -14.18 -10.87
N LYS A 215 -0.62 -15.46 -11.23
CA LYS A 215 -1.60 -16.47 -10.87
C LYS A 215 -1.26 -16.98 -9.47
N ILE A 216 -2.16 -16.71 -8.54
CA ILE A 216 -2.04 -17.18 -7.15
C ILE A 216 -2.96 -18.38 -6.97
N TYR A 217 -2.39 -19.46 -6.48
CA TYR A 217 -3.10 -20.65 -6.05
C TYR A 217 -2.92 -20.80 -4.54
N THR A 218 -3.97 -21.23 -3.86
CA THR A 218 -3.93 -21.47 -2.40
C THR A 218 -4.46 -22.85 -2.09
N VAL A 219 -3.65 -23.64 -1.39
CA VAL A 219 -3.99 -24.99 -0.90
C VAL A 219 -3.86 -25.03 0.61
N LYS A 220 -4.66 -25.84 1.30
CA LYS A 220 -4.71 -25.81 2.78
C LYS A 220 -3.49 -26.43 3.45
N ASN A 221 -2.92 -27.47 2.86
CA ASN A 221 -1.83 -28.25 3.44
C ASN A 221 -1.04 -29.02 2.36
N GLU A 222 0.00 -29.75 2.79
CA GLU A 222 0.87 -30.55 1.92
C GLU A 222 0.13 -31.67 1.16
N GLU A 223 -0.94 -32.24 1.73
CA GLU A 223 -1.74 -33.27 1.06
C GLU A 223 -2.53 -32.67 -0.12
N HIS A 224 -3.20 -31.53 0.11
CA HIS A 224 -3.87 -30.79 -0.95
C HIS A 224 -2.87 -30.32 -2.01
N LEU A 225 -1.67 -29.89 -1.62
CA LEU A 225 -0.60 -29.54 -2.58
C LEU A 225 -0.27 -30.71 -3.50
N LYS A 226 -0.04 -31.91 -2.95
CA LYS A 226 0.24 -33.12 -3.75
C LYS A 226 -0.89 -33.43 -4.72
N SER A 227 -2.13 -33.37 -4.25
CA SER A 227 -3.33 -33.59 -5.09
C SER A 227 -3.43 -32.55 -6.22
N PHE A 228 -3.18 -31.28 -5.89
CA PHE A 228 -3.23 -30.17 -6.82
C PHE A 228 -2.14 -30.25 -7.90
N LEU A 229 -0.90 -30.55 -7.51
CA LEU A 229 0.22 -30.70 -8.45
C LEU A 229 0.02 -31.87 -9.42
N ARG A 230 -0.64 -32.95 -9.01
CA ARG A 230 -1.01 -34.04 -9.94
C ARG A 230 -1.95 -33.57 -11.05
N LYS A 231 -2.85 -32.62 -10.77
CA LYS A 231 -3.79 -32.04 -11.75
C LYS A 231 -3.14 -30.99 -12.64
N LEU A 232 -2.12 -30.29 -12.14
CA LEU A 232 -1.45 -29.17 -12.82
C LEU A 232 -0.11 -29.51 -13.49
N SER A 233 0.32 -30.77 -13.43
CA SER A 233 1.64 -31.19 -13.89
C SER A 233 1.86 -30.95 -15.40
N PRO A 234 3.00 -30.36 -15.83
CA PRO A 234 4.08 -29.85 -14.99
C PRO A 234 3.79 -28.44 -14.45
N PHE A 235 3.99 -28.22 -13.14
CA PHE A 235 3.93 -26.89 -12.54
C PHE A 235 5.31 -26.23 -12.58
N ASN A 236 5.42 -25.09 -13.27
CA ASN A 236 6.60 -24.25 -13.28
C ASN A 236 6.30 -22.93 -12.57
N GLY A 237 6.71 -22.83 -11.31
CA GLY A 237 6.41 -21.70 -10.42
C GLY A 237 6.97 -21.91 -9.02
N VAL A 238 6.64 -20.99 -8.11
CA VAL A 238 7.14 -21.03 -6.72
C VAL A 238 6.10 -21.67 -5.80
N ILE A 239 6.54 -22.47 -4.84
CA ILE A 239 5.70 -23.02 -3.77
C ILE A 239 6.12 -22.37 -2.45
N CYS A 240 5.23 -21.58 -1.85
CA CYS A 240 5.44 -20.93 -0.57
C CYS A 240 4.69 -21.69 0.53
N LYS A 241 5.44 -22.36 1.42
CA LYS A 241 4.88 -23.23 2.47
C LYS A 241 4.44 -22.49 3.72
N HIS A 242 5.06 -21.34 4.01
CA HIS A 242 4.87 -20.58 5.24
C HIS A 242 4.72 -19.09 4.92
N PRO A 243 3.63 -18.68 4.25
CA PRO A 243 3.44 -17.28 3.93
C PRO A 243 3.34 -16.43 5.20
N LYS A 244 4.00 -15.28 5.18
CA LYS A 244 3.92 -14.24 6.21
C LYS A 244 3.66 -12.90 5.53
N PRO A 245 2.95 -11.96 6.18
CA PRO A 245 2.74 -10.60 5.67
C PRO A 245 4.03 -9.95 5.14
N LYS A 246 5.11 -9.96 5.94
CA LYS A 246 6.40 -9.36 5.60
C LYS A 246 7.08 -9.93 4.35
N THR A 247 6.84 -11.21 4.02
CA THR A 247 7.50 -11.89 2.90
C THR A 247 6.56 -12.12 1.71
N PHE A 248 5.27 -11.78 1.85
CA PHE A 248 4.26 -12.02 0.83
C PHE A 248 4.66 -11.34 -0.49
N TYR A 249 4.88 -10.01 -0.45
CA TYR A 249 5.23 -9.28 -1.66
C TYR A 249 6.60 -9.63 -2.24
N SER A 250 7.61 -9.86 -1.40
CA SER A 250 8.92 -10.28 -1.86
C SER A 250 8.86 -11.62 -2.59
N THR A 251 8.03 -12.57 -2.11
CA THR A 251 7.75 -13.82 -2.82
C THR A 251 7.14 -13.56 -4.20
N LEU A 252 6.13 -12.69 -4.29
CA LEU A 252 5.50 -12.37 -5.58
C LEU A 252 6.49 -11.69 -6.55
N ARG A 253 7.35 -10.79 -6.04
CA ARG A 253 8.40 -10.15 -6.85
C ARG A 253 9.39 -11.17 -7.40
N GLU A 254 9.84 -12.11 -6.59
CA GLU A 254 10.77 -13.17 -7.00
C GLU A 254 10.18 -14.04 -8.11
N VAL A 255 8.91 -14.43 -7.97
CA VAL A 255 8.17 -15.18 -9.00
C VAL A 255 8.22 -14.44 -10.34
N LEU A 256 7.86 -13.15 -10.35
CA LEU A 256 7.82 -12.34 -11.57
C LEU A 256 9.22 -12.11 -12.18
N LYS A 257 10.27 -11.97 -11.35
CA LYS A 257 11.66 -11.82 -11.83
C LYS A 257 12.18 -13.07 -12.53
N ASN A 258 11.80 -14.25 -12.04
CA ASN A 258 12.19 -15.54 -12.62
C ASN A 258 11.37 -15.92 -13.87
N GLN A 259 10.64 -14.96 -14.46
CA GLN A 259 9.74 -15.17 -15.60
C GLN A 259 8.65 -16.23 -15.34
N ASN A 260 8.42 -16.56 -14.07
CA ASN A 260 7.30 -17.39 -13.66
C ASN A 260 6.09 -16.48 -13.46
N SER A 261 4.91 -16.99 -13.82
CA SER A 261 3.65 -16.24 -13.63
C SER A 261 2.79 -16.83 -12.53
N SER A 262 3.28 -17.83 -11.79
CA SER A 262 2.45 -18.66 -10.92
C SER A 262 3.12 -18.95 -9.58
N VAL A 263 2.34 -18.87 -8.51
CA VAL A 263 2.76 -19.21 -7.14
C VAL A 263 1.68 -20.02 -6.45
N ILE A 264 2.07 -21.04 -5.69
CA ILE A 264 1.19 -21.80 -4.82
C ILE A 264 1.54 -21.46 -3.37
N PHE A 265 0.55 -21.01 -2.61
CA PHE A 265 0.65 -20.82 -1.17
C PHE A 265 0.01 -21.99 -0.44
N ILE A 266 0.73 -22.55 0.54
CA ILE A 266 0.12 -23.42 1.55
C ILE A 266 -0.38 -22.51 2.68
N TYR A 267 -1.68 -22.32 2.77
CA TYR A 267 -2.31 -21.42 3.73
C TYR A 267 -3.68 -21.96 4.13
N ASP A 268 -3.98 -21.94 5.42
CA ASP A 268 -5.29 -22.25 5.97
C ASP A 268 -5.69 -21.15 6.95
N VAL A 269 -6.68 -20.34 6.58
CA VAL A 269 -7.16 -19.20 7.39
C VAL A 269 -7.57 -19.61 8.80
N LYS A 270 -8.01 -20.86 9.03
CA LYS A 270 -8.42 -21.32 10.36
C LYS A 270 -7.23 -21.58 11.28
N ASN A 271 -6.09 -21.95 10.71
CA ASN A 271 -4.91 -22.41 11.45
C ASN A 271 -3.70 -21.47 11.30
N SER A 272 -3.79 -20.46 10.43
CA SER A 272 -2.74 -19.50 10.19
C SER A 272 -2.58 -18.52 11.35
N ALA A 273 -1.34 -18.21 11.71
CA ALA A 273 -1.01 -17.11 12.61
C ALA A 273 -1.23 -15.72 11.99
N TYR A 274 -1.52 -15.67 10.68
CA TYR A 274 -1.68 -14.44 9.89
C TYR A 274 -3.01 -14.44 9.12
N PRO A 275 -4.17 -14.33 9.81
CA PRO A 275 -5.48 -14.30 9.16
C PRO A 275 -5.64 -13.14 8.15
N GLU A 276 -4.89 -12.05 8.32
CA GLU A 276 -4.85 -10.88 7.44
C GLU A 276 -4.34 -11.17 6.02
N LEU A 277 -3.71 -12.34 5.78
CA LEU A 277 -3.34 -12.77 4.43
C LEU A 277 -4.53 -13.29 3.62
N PHE A 278 -5.65 -13.61 4.27
CA PHE A 278 -6.81 -14.21 3.61
C PHE A 278 -7.32 -13.40 2.39
N PRO A 279 -7.47 -12.07 2.44
CA PRO A 279 -7.91 -11.28 1.28
C PRO A 279 -6.92 -11.31 0.11
N PHE A 280 -5.66 -11.68 0.35
CA PHE A 280 -4.60 -11.75 -0.67
C PHE A 280 -4.45 -13.16 -1.27
N LEU A 281 -4.91 -14.19 -0.56
CA LEU A 281 -4.75 -15.60 -0.90
C LEU A 281 -6.07 -16.29 -1.29
N SER A 282 -7.18 -15.55 -1.36
CA SER A 282 -8.49 -16.07 -1.78
C SER A 282 -8.67 -15.94 -3.31
N PRO A 283 -9.31 -16.90 -4.00
CA PRO A 283 -9.98 -18.09 -3.48
C PRO A 283 -9.07 -19.30 -3.26
N TYR A 284 -9.52 -20.21 -2.40
CA TYR A 284 -8.88 -21.51 -2.18
C TYR A 284 -9.18 -22.46 -3.33
N TYR A 285 -8.15 -23.16 -3.79
CA TYR A 285 -8.33 -24.37 -4.57
C TYR A 285 -8.43 -25.53 -3.58
N ILE A 286 -9.64 -26.11 -3.49
CA ILE A 286 -9.92 -27.31 -2.70
C ILE A 286 -9.51 -28.54 -3.51
#